data_AF-A0A660W3K5-F1
#
_entry.id   AF-A0A660W3K5-F1
#
_cell.length_a   1.000
_cell.length_b   1.000
_cell.length_c   1.000
_cell.angle_alpha   90.00
_cell.angle_beta   90.00
_cell.angle_gamma   90.00
#
_symmetry.space_group_name_H-M   'P 1'
#
loop_
_entity.id
_entity.type
_entity.pdbx_description
1 polymer ?
#
loop_
_entity_poly.entity_id
_entity_poly.type
_entity_poly.pdbx_seq_one_letter_code
_entity_poly.pdbx_strand_id
1 'polypeptide(L)' 'MKIDTQRHKTQDTNRKIYSMVTLGDIENLSRRIAEKFDVEKIILFGSYADGTATEQSDIDRLIRLVRDWVPCLAKLLPFA' A
#
# COMPACT_ATOMS: atom_id res chain seq x y z
N MET A 1 -2.31 50.45 -5.90
CA MET A 1 -2.23 49.24 -6.75
C MET A 1 -1.34 48.24 -6.03
N LYS A 2 -1.92 47.23 -5.36
CA LYS A 2 -1.16 46.19 -4.67
C LYS A 2 -0.92 45.06 -5.67
N ILE A 3 0.34 44.86 -6.05
CA ILE A 3 0.75 43.73 -6.87
C ILE A 3 1.22 42.65 -5.90
N ASP A 4 0.26 41.96 -5.30
CA ASP A 4 0.56 40.75 -4.53
C ASP A 4 0.52 39.58 -5.49
N THR A 5 1.70 39.14 -5.94
CA THR A 5 1.86 37.78 -6.43
C THR A 5 3.13 37.22 -5.87
N GLN A 6 3.02 36.79 -4.60
CA GLN A 6 3.96 35.88 -3.96
C GLN A 6 3.89 34.51 -4.65
N ARG A 7 4.44 34.41 -5.86
CA ARG A 7 4.92 33.15 -6.42
C ARG A 7 6.42 33.17 -6.28
N HIS A 8 6.91 32.52 -5.24
CA HIS A 8 8.06 31.62 -5.26
C HIS A 8 8.00 30.86 -3.92
N LYS A 9 7.03 29.95 -3.78
CA LYS A 9 7.26 28.80 -2.91
C LYS A 9 8.33 28.00 -3.62
N THR A 10 9.56 28.20 -3.16
CA THR A 10 10.74 27.39 -3.37
C THR A 10 10.30 25.94 -3.54
N GLN A 11 10.49 25.41 -4.75
CA GLN A 11 10.24 24.01 -5.03
C GLN A 11 11.27 23.22 -4.22
N ASP A 12 10.83 22.73 -3.07
CA ASP A 12 11.58 21.81 -2.24
C ASP A 12 11.84 20.57 -3.09
N THR A 13 13.10 20.45 -3.53
CA THR A 13 13.59 19.47 -4.50
C THR A 13 13.83 18.14 -3.80
N ASN A 14 12.86 17.69 -3.02
CA ASN A 14 12.79 16.33 -2.53
C ASN A 14 11.86 15.53 -3.45
N ARG A 15 12.31 15.34 -4.70
CA ARG A 15 11.61 14.51 -5.69
C ARG A 15 11.66 13.08 -5.18
N LYS A 16 10.64 12.68 -4.41
CA LYS A 16 10.43 11.30 -4.01
C LYS A 16 10.38 10.47 -5.30
N ILE A 17 11.42 9.68 -5.55
CA ILE A 17 11.46 8.77 -6.70
C ILE A 17 10.47 7.65 -6.36
N TYR A 18 9.27 7.73 -6.91
CA TYR A 18 8.31 6.62 -6.85
C TYR A 18 8.69 5.65 -7.96
N SER A 19 9.21 4.47 -7.60
CA SER A 19 9.43 3.39 -8.55
C SER A 19 8.19 2.49 -8.57
N MET A 20 7.81 2.04 -9.77
CA MET A 20 6.73 1.06 -9.94
C MET A 20 7.03 -0.20 -9.13
N VAL A 21 6.02 -0.71 -8.42
CA VAL A 21 6.13 -1.98 -7.71
C VAL A 21 5.91 -3.13 -8.70
N THR A 22 6.71 -4.18 -8.62
CA THR A 22 6.55 -5.33 -9.52
C THR A 22 5.53 -6.33 -8.98
N LEU A 23 4.94 -7.15 -9.85
CA LEU A 23 4.11 -8.28 -9.40
C LEU A 23 4.90 -9.22 -8.48
N GLY A 24 6.21 -9.41 -8.72
CA GLY A 24 7.08 -10.21 -7.84
C GLY A 24 7.21 -9.62 -6.43
N ASP A 25 7.29 -8.30 -6.30
CA ASP A 25 7.29 -7.63 -4.99
C ASP A 25 5.95 -7.84 -4.26
N ILE A 26 4.85 -7.73 -4.99
CA ILE A 26 3.49 -7.97 -4.48
C ILE A 26 3.35 -9.43 -4.02
N GLU A 27 3.81 -10.39 -4.81
CA GLU A 27 3.83 -11.83 -4.46
C GLU A 27 4.71 -12.12 -3.24
N ASN A 28 5.91 -11.55 -3.16
CA ASN A 28 6.80 -11.71 -2.02
C ASN A 28 6.17 -11.17 -0.73
N LEU A 29 5.52 -10.02 -0.79
CA LEU A 29 4.75 -9.49 0.34
C LEU A 29 3.57 -10.42 0.70
N SER A 30 2.88 -10.98 -0.31
CA SER A 30 1.81 -11.97 -0.11
C SER A 30 2.28 -13.16 0.70
N ARG A 31 3.43 -13.70 0.32
CA ARG A 31 4.03 -14.86 0.97
C ARG A 31 4.36 -14.58 2.43
N ARG A 32 5.00 -13.45 2.70
CA ARG A 32 5.35 -13.02 4.07
C ARG A 32 4.12 -12.81 4.96
N ILE A 33 2.99 -12.40 4.40
CA ILE A 33 1.72 -12.29 5.13
C ILE A 33 1.16 -13.69 5.41
N ALA A 34 1.09 -14.55 4.40
CA ALA A 34 0.58 -15.91 4.54
C ALA A 34 1.44 -16.79 5.47
N GLU A 35 2.74 -16.53 5.60
CA GLU A 35 3.62 -17.20 6.57
C GLU A 35 3.32 -16.81 8.02
N LYS A 36 2.81 -15.60 8.24
CA LYS A 36 2.57 -15.04 9.59
C LYS A 36 1.15 -15.26 10.09
N PHE A 37 0.21 -15.44 9.19
CA PHE A 37 -1.22 -15.51 9.48
C PHE A 37 -1.85 -16.71 8.78
N ASP A 38 -2.92 -17.24 9.36
CA ASP A 38 -3.69 -18.34 8.78
C ASP A 38 -4.60 -17.81 7.65
N VAL A 39 -3.97 -17.51 6.51
CA VAL A 39 -4.59 -16.88 5.34
C VAL A 39 -5.13 -17.95 4.41
N GLU A 40 -6.42 -17.88 4.13
CA GLU A 40 -7.07 -18.77 3.17
C GLU A 40 -6.90 -18.27 1.73
N LYS A 41 -6.92 -16.95 1.54
CA LYS A 41 -6.76 -16.34 0.21
C LYS A 41 -6.29 -14.90 0.30
N ILE A 42 -5.43 -14.48 -0.64
CA ILE A 42 -5.11 -13.09 -0.91
C ILE A 42 -5.52 -12.80 -2.35
N ILE A 43 -6.29 -11.73 -2.55
CA ILE A 43 -6.76 -11.30 -3.87
C ILE A 43 -6.20 -9.91 -4.16
N LEU A 44 -5.46 -9.77 -5.26
CA LEU A 44 -5.07 -8.47 -5.82
C LEU A 44 -6.21 -7.95 -6.69
N PHE A 45 -6.59 -6.69 -6.51
CA PHE A 45 -7.59 -6.03 -7.34
C PHE A 45 -7.14 -4.60 -7.66
N GLY A 46 -7.96 -3.86 -8.43
CA GLY A 46 -7.65 -2.49 -8.82
C GLY A 46 -6.55 -2.41 -9.86
N SER A 47 -5.91 -1.23 -9.94
CA SER A 47 -5.05 -0.86 -11.07
C SER A 47 -3.85 -1.79 -11.32
N TYR A 48 -3.29 -2.42 -10.28
CA TYR A 48 -2.23 -3.41 -10.43
C TYR A 48 -2.73 -4.76 -10.97
N ALA A 49 -3.97 -5.16 -10.65
CA ALA A 49 -4.58 -6.35 -11.26
C ALA A 49 -4.97 -6.10 -12.72
N ASP A 50 -5.42 -4.88 -13.03
CA ASP A 50 -5.86 -4.49 -14.38
C ASP A 50 -4.69 -4.11 -15.32
N GLY A 51 -3.46 -4.03 -14.80
CA GLY A 51 -2.28 -3.61 -15.57
C GLY A 51 -2.25 -2.12 -15.91
N THR A 52 -3.04 -1.30 -15.22
CA THR A 52 -3.17 0.15 -15.43
C THR A 52 -2.49 0.99 -14.34
N ALA A 53 -1.76 0.35 -13.43
CA ALA A 53 -1.05 1.02 -12.34
C ALA A 53 0.01 2.01 -12.86
N THR A 54 0.19 3.08 -12.09
CA THR A 54 1.18 4.14 -12.29
C THR A 54 2.06 4.28 -11.05
N GLU A 55 3.11 5.09 -11.12
CA GLU A 55 4.01 5.36 -9.98
C GLU A 55 3.29 5.96 -8.77
N GLN A 56 2.09 6.52 -8.97
CA GLN A 56 1.25 7.10 -7.93
C GLN A 56 0.14 6.15 -7.46
N SER A 57 0.03 4.97 -8.08
CA SER A 57 -1.03 4.00 -7.76
C SER A 57 -0.74 3.26 -6.46
N ASP A 58 -1.75 3.15 -5.62
CA ASP A 58 -1.75 2.27 -4.45
C ASP A 58 -1.93 0.79 -4.86
N ILE A 59 -1.68 -0.13 -3.92
CA ILE A 59 -1.84 -1.58 -4.12
C ILE A 59 -3.03 -2.07 -3.30
N ASP A 60 -4.10 -2.48 -3.99
CA ASP A 60 -5.34 -2.92 -3.35
C ASP A 60 -5.38 -4.44 -3.14
N ARG A 61 -5.61 -4.89 -1.90
CA ARG A 61 -5.56 -6.32 -1.54
C ARG A 61 -6.67 -6.70 -0.57
N LEU A 62 -7.34 -7.81 -0.85
CA LEU A 62 -8.32 -8.44 0.05
C LEU A 62 -7.70 -9.71 0.64
N ILE A 63 -7.76 -9.84 1.96
CA ILE A 63 -7.21 -11.00 2.69
C ILE A 63 -8.37 -11.73 3.35
N ARG A 64 -8.57 -13.00 2.97
CA ARG A 64 -9.51 -13.93 3.62
C ARG A 64 -8.73 -14.86 4.54
N LEU A 65 -9.21 -15.01 5.76
CA LEU A 65 -8.54 -15.75 6.83
C LEU A 65 -9.35 -17.01 7.13
N VAL A 66 -8.68 -18.09 7.52
CA VAL A 66 -9.31 -19.41 7.71
C VAL A 66 -10.26 -19.43 8.91
N ARG A 67 -10.08 -18.54 9.89
CA ARG A 67 -10.86 -18.49 11.14
C ARG A 67 -11.26 -17.06 11.48
N ASP A 68 -12.43 -16.91 12.09
CA ASP A 68 -12.92 -15.63 12.61
C ASP A 68 -11.94 -15.03 13.62
N TRP A 69 -11.59 -13.77 13.41
CA TRP A 69 -10.53 -13.07 14.12
C TRP A 69 -10.99 -12.64 15.51
N VAL A 70 -10.67 -13.43 16.54
CA VAL A 70 -10.76 -12.99 17.94
C VAL A 70 -9.37 -12.82 18.63
N PRO A 71 -8.26 -13.48 18.24
CA PRO A 71 -6.96 -13.23 18.91
C PRO A 71 -5.88 -12.46 18.12
N CYS A 72 -5.99 -12.24 16.79
CA CYS A 72 -4.88 -11.62 16.02
C CYS A 72 -4.91 -10.09 15.97
N LEU A 73 -6.05 -9.43 16.22
CA LEU A 73 -6.11 -7.96 16.32
C LEU A 73 -5.25 -7.46 17.51
N ALA A 74 -5.21 -8.24 18.60
CA ALA A 74 -4.36 -8.00 19.76
C ALA A 74 -2.85 -8.11 19.47
N LYS A 75 -2.43 -8.75 18.37
CA LYS A 75 -1.02 -8.81 17.95
C LYS A 75 -0.61 -7.67 17.01
N LEU A 76 -1.59 -6.97 16.42
CA LEU A 76 -1.38 -5.85 15.50
C LEU A 76 -1.59 -4.48 16.17
N LEU A 77 -2.18 -4.44 17.37
CA LEU A 77 -2.32 -3.25 18.20
C LEU A 77 -1.58 -3.47 19.52
N PRO A 78 -0.39 -2.89 19.73
CA PRO A 78 0.39 -3.07 20.97
C PRO A 78 -0.18 -2.31 22.19
N PHE A 79 -1.43 -1.85 22.14
CA PHE A 79 -2.07 -1.10 23.22
C PHE A 79 -3.56 -1.48 23.32
N ALA A 80 -3.85 -2.53 24.08
CA ALA A 80 -5.16 -2.77 24.68
C ALA A 80 -4.92 -3.29 26.11
#